data_AF-A0A376J507-F1
#
_entry.id   AF-A0A376J507-F1
#
_cell.length_a   1.000
_cell.length_b   1.000
_cell.length_c   1.000
_cell.angle_alpha   90.00
_cell.angle_beta   90.00
_cell.angle_gamma   90.00
#
_symmetry.space_group_name_H-M   'P 1'
#
loop_
_entity.id
_entity.type
_entity.pdbx_description
1 polymer ?
#
loop_
_entity_poly.entity_id
_entity_poly.type
_entity_poly.pdbx_seq_one_letter_code
_entity_poly.pdbx_strand_id
1 'polypeptide(L)' 'MNFHHLAYWQDKALSLAIETRLFINGEYTAAAENETFETV' A
#
# COMPACT_ATOMS: atom_id res chain seq x y z
N MET A 1 24.24 -7.11 7.49
CA MET A 1 22.87 -7.14 6.91
C MET A 1 21.96 -7.77 7.95
N ASN A 2 20.90 -7.08 8.40
CA ASN A 2 19.94 -7.68 9.34
C ASN A 2 19.02 -8.62 8.56
N PHE A 3 19.12 -9.91 8.83
CA PHE A 3 18.25 -10.93 8.25
C PHE A 3 17.03 -11.11 9.15
N HIS A 4 15.85 -10.99 8.56
CA HIS A 4 14.59 -11.30 9.23
C HIS A 4 14.05 -12.64 8.72
N HIS A 5 13.47 -13.43 9.63
CA HIS A 5 12.81 -14.69 9.27
C HIS A 5 11.56 -14.45 8.42
N LEU A 6 11.14 -15.45 7.66
CA LEU A 6 9.95 -15.40 6.81
C LEU A 6 8.71 -14.92 7.57
N ALA A 7 8.48 -15.44 8.79
CA ALA A 7 7.35 -15.07 9.64
C ALA A 7 7.29 -13.56 9.90
N TYR A 8 8.43 -12.91 10.15
CA TYR A 8 8.48 -11.46 10.34
C TYR A 8 7.94 -10.71 9.12
N TRP A 9 8.29 -11.13 7.90
CA TRP A 9 7.81 -10.49 6.69
C TRP A 9 6.34 -10.76 6.40
N GLN A 10 5.85 -11.95 6.74
CA GLN A 10 4.42 -12.27 6.66
C GLN A 10 3.60 -11.40 7.61
N ASP A 11 4.04 -11.27 8.87
CA ASP A 11 3.39 -10.41 9.86
C ASP A 11 3.41 -8.94 9.43
N LYS A 12 4.52 -8.48 8.85
CA LYS A 12 4.62 -7.14 8.29
C LYS A 12 3.66 -6.91 7.13
N ALA A 13 3.56 -7.85 6.19
CA ALA A 13 2.64 -7.72 5.06
C ALA A 13 1.17 -7.67 5.51
N LEU A 14 0.80 -8.48 6.50
CA LEU A 14 -0.57 -8.50 7.05
C LEU A 14 -0.94 -7.21 7.80
N SER A 15 0.04 -6.55 8.41
CA SER A 15 -0.17 -5.33 9.21
C SER A 15 0.06 -4.04 8.43
N LEU A 16 0.51 -4.12 7.18
CA LEU A 16 0.84 -2.95 6.38
C LEU A 16 -0.42 -2.32 5.79
N ALA A 17 -0.65 -1.05 6.13
CA ALA A 17 -1.62 -0.23 5.42
C ALA A 17 -1.00 0.23 4.09
N ILE A 18 -1.55 -0.23 2.97
CA ILE A 18 -1.09 0.13 1.62
C ILE A 18 -1.92 1.31 1.14
N GLU A 19 -1.27 2.44 0.86
CA GLU A 19 -1.90 3.61 0.24
C GLU A 19 -1.99 3.40 -1.28
N THR A 20 -3.20 3.52 -1.82
CA THR A 20 -3.51 3.21 -3.23
C THR A 20 -4.07 4.41 -3.99
N ARG A 21 -4.25 5.55 -3.33
CA ARG A 21 -4.79 6.77 -3.93
C ARG A 21 -3.74 7.49 -4.78
N LEU A 22 -4.22 8.33 -5.70
CA LEU A 22 -3.38 9.16 -6.54
C LEU A 22 -2.63 10.16 -5.66
N PHE A 23 -1.38 10.48 -6.02
CA PHE A 23 -0.60 11.51 -5.35
C PHE A 23 -0.42 12.71 -6.28
N ILE A 24 -1.20 13.78 -6.06
CA ILE A 24 -1.26 14.95 -6.93
C ILE A 24 -1.13 16.21 -6.07
N ASN A 25 -0.27 17.14 -6.47
CA ASN A 25 0.00 18.39 -5.74
C ASN A 25 0.41 18.22 -4.26
N GLY A 26 1.05 17.10 -3.91
CA GLY A 26 1.51 16.83 -2.55
C GLY A 26 0.47 16.18 -1.65
N GLU A 27 -0.71 15.83 -2.17
CA GLU A 27 -1.79 15.21 -1.41
C GLU A 27 -2.27 13.90 -2.06
N TYR A 28 -2.75 12.98 -1.22
CA TYR A 28 -3.41 11.77 -1.67
C TYR A 28 -4.88 12.04 -1.98
N THR A 29 -5.31 11.76 -3.21
CA THR A 29 -6.67 12.02 -3.68
C THR A 29 -7.25 10.82 -4.43
N ALA A 30 -8.56 10.64 -4.36
CA ALA A 30 -9.26 9.65 -5.16
C ALA A 30 -9.24 10.04 -6.65
N ALA A 31 -9.52 9.08 -7.53
CA ALA A 31 -9.85 9.40 -8.92
C ALA A 31 -11.08 10.34 -8.95
N ALA A 32 -11.17 11.16 -10.00
CA ALA A 32 -12.26 12.14 -10.13
C ALA A 32 -13.66 11.50 -10.01
N GLU A 33 -13.84 10.31 -10.59
CA GLU A 33 -15.09 9.53 -10.53
C GLU A 33 -15.06 8.42 -9.46
N ASN A 34 -14.07 8.43 -8.56
CA ASN A 34 -13.81 7.37 -7.56
C ASN A 34 -13.67 5.95 -8.13
N GLU A 35 -13.42 5.81 -9.43
CA GLU A 35 -13.16 4.51 -10.05
C GLU A 35 -11.86 3.91 -9.51
N THR A 36 -11.90 2.59 -9.29
CA THR A 36 -10.77 1.80 -8.78
C THR A 36 -10.69 0.46 -9.49
N PHE A 37 -9.53 -0.16 -9.48
CA PHE A 37 -9.33 -1.54 -9.92
C PHE A 37 -8.55 -2.32 -8.86
N GLU A 38 -8.65 -3.64 -8.90
CA GLU A 38 -7.92 -4.53 -7.98
C GLU A 38 -6.45 -4.65 -8.38
N THR A 39 -5.55 -4.53 -7.41
CA THR A 39 -4.12 -4.80 -7.60
C THR A 39 -3.87 -6.31 -7.45
N VAL A 40 -3.44 -6.96 -8.53
CA VAL A 40 -3.12 -8.41 -8.59
C VAL A 40 -1.69 -8.69 -8.17
#